data_AF-A0A920LJS2-F1
#
_entry.id   AF-A0A920LJS2-F1
#
_cell.length_a   1.000
_cell.length_b   1.000
_cell.length_c   1.000
_cell.angle_alpha   90.00
_cell.angle_beta   90.00
_cell.angle_gamma   90.00
#
_symmetry.space_group_name_H-M   'P 1'
#
loop_
_entity.id
_entity.type
_entity.pdbx_description
1 polymer ?
#
loop_
_entity_poly.entity_id
_entity_poly.type
_entity_poly.pdbx_seq_one_letter_code
_entity_poly.pdbx_strand_id
1 'polypeptide(L)'
;MIEDVLRTISGHFNVTKQDILSSRRHKTIVYPRQIGMYLAKVLTTRSLPEIGRKFGGRDHTTVLHAVRKIEKLIKTNPSIRESITTLETPLKSDWIIFSVNYCNKY
;
A
#
# COMPACT_ATOMS: atom_id res chain seq x y z
N MET A 1 10.87 -0.34 3.29
CA MET A 1 10.01 -1.04 2.31
C MET A 1 8.53 -1.01 2.66
N ILE A 2 8.02 -1.66 3.73
CA ILE A 2 6.59 -1.56 4.11
C ILE A 2 6.34 -0.34 5.03
N GLU A 3 7.31 -0.04 5.89
CA GLU A 3 7.28 1.10 6.80
C GLU A 3 7.20 2.45 6.04
N ASP A 4 7.75 2.51 4.83
CA ASP A 4 7.68 3.68 3.95
C ASP A 4 6.30 3.83 3.32
N VAL A 5 5.69 2.73 2.88
CA VAL A 5 4.28 2.70 2.44
C VAL A 5 3.36 3.21 3.55
N LEU A 6 3.55 2.72 4.79
CA LEU A 6 2.79 3.18 5.94
C LEU A 6 2.99 4.68 6.22
N ARG A 7 4.23 5.19 6.07
CA ARG A 7 4.55 6.60 6.26
C ARG A 7 3.87 7.48 5.20
N THR A 8 4.00 7.14 3.93
CA THR A 8 3.41 7.89 2.82
C THR A 8 1.89 7.93 2.93
N ILE A 9 1.26 6.81 3.26
CA ILE A 9 -0.20 6.74 3.43
C ILE A 9 -0.67 7.52 4.66
N SER A 10 0.06 7.41 5.78
CA SER A 10 -0.27 8.18 6.98
C SER A 10 -0.25 9.69 6.71
N GLY A 11 0.76 10.16 5.98
CA GLY A 11 0.87 11.58 5.60
C GLY A 11 -0.21 12.01 4.61
N HIS A 12 -0.46 11.22 3.57
CA HIS A 12 -1.41 11.60 2.52
C HIS A 12 -2.87 11.62 3.00
N PHE A 13 -3.26 10.65 3.84
CA PHE A 13 -4.64 10.55 4.34
C PHE A 13 -4.83 11.22 5.70
N ASN A 14 -3.80 11.87 6.24
CA ASN A 14 -3.80 12.51 7.55
C ASN A 14 -4.30 11.58 8.67
N VAL A 15 -3.85 10.32 8.63
CA VAL A 15 -4.17 9.28 9.62
C VAL A 15 -2.90 8.82 10.31
N THR A 16 -2.97 8.43 11.57
CA THR A 16 -1.76 7.94 12.26
C THR A 16 -1.40 6.52 11.79
N LYS A 17 -0.12 6.14 11.89
CA LYS A 17 0.30 4.75 11.66
C LYS A 17 -0.46 3.79 12.58
N GLN A 18 -0.67 4.19 13.84
CA GLN A 18 -1.43 3.40 14.80
C GLN A 18 -2.87 3.19 14.34
N ASP A 19 -3.52 4.17 13.73
CA ASP A 19 -4.87 4.00 13.17
C ASP A 19 -4.90 2.95 12.05
N ILE A 20 -3.91 2.98 11.14
CA ILE A 20 -3.78 1.99 10.07
C ILE A 20 -3.59 0.58 10.64
N LEU A 21 -2.79 0.44 11.70
CA LEU A 21 -2.54 -0.83 12.39
C LEU A 21 -3.70 -1.27 13.29
N SER A 22 -4.50 -0.33 13.80
CA SER A 22 -5.62 -0.60 14.71
C SER A 22 -6.73 -1.43 14.08
N SER A 23 -7.58 -2.05 14.89
CA SER A 23 -8.79 -2.76 14.44
C SER A 23 -9.93 -1.84 13.98
N ARG A 24 -9.77 -0.50 14.07
CA ARG A 24 -10.81 0.49 13.74
C ARG A 24 -11.31 0.31 12.30
N ARG A 25 -12.63 0.38 12.11
CA ARG A 25 -13.32 0.10 10.84
C ARG A 25 -13.93 1.34 10.16
N HIS A 26 -13.61 2.55 10.64
CA HIS A 26 -14.05 3.79 9.98
C HIS A 26 -13.54 3.85 8.54
N LYS A 27 -14.38 4.28 7.61
CA LYS A 27 -14.05 4.37 6.17
C LYS A 27 -12.79 5.21 5.92
N THR A 28 -12.62 6.27 6.70
CA THR A 28 -11.44 7.17 6.71
C THR A 28 -10.13 6.47 7.07
N ILE A 29 -10.18 5.30 7.73
CA ILE A 29 -9.01 4.50 8.11
C ILE A 29 -8.91 3.23 7.26
N VAL A 30 -10.04 2.57 6.99
CA VAL A 30 -10.10 1.34 6.21
C VAL A 30 -9.66 1.57 4.78
N TYR A 31 -10.07 2.67 4.15
CA TYR A 31 -9.69 2.96 2.78
C TYR A 31 -8.17 3.18 2.61
N PRO A 32 -7.51 4.06 3.39
CA PRO A 32 -6.04 4.19 3.37
C PRO A 32 -5.31 2.87 3.65
N ARG A 33 -5.81 2.08 4.59
CA ARG A 33 -5.23 0.76 4.93
C ARG A 33 -5.32 -0.22 3.77
N GLN A 34 -6.44 -0.27 3.06
CA GLN A 34 -6.62 -1.13 1.89
C GLN A 34 -5.67 -0.75 0.76
N ILE A 35 -5.51 0.56 0.52
CA ILE A 35 -4.51 1.08 -0.42
C ILE A 35 -3.10 0.68 0.01
N GLY A 36 -2.78 0.75 1.30
CA GLY A 36 -1.46 0.36 1.80
C GLY A 36 -1.13 -1.11 1.63
N MET A 37 -2.11 -1.99 1.81
CA MET A 37 -1.92 -3.41 1.54
C MET A 37 -1.68 -3.67 0.05
N TYR A 38 -2.42 -2.98 -0.83
CA TYR A 38 -2.21 -3.03 -2.27
C TYR A 38 -0.81 -2.52 -2.67
N LEU A 39 -0.43 -1.33 -2.21
CA LEU A 39 0.88 -0.75 -2.48
C LEU A 39 2.01 -1.61 -1.95
N ALA A 40 1.90 -2.15 -0.73
CA ALA A 40 2.88 -3.09 -0.20
C ALA A 40 3.00 -4.36 -1.07
N LYS A 41 1.91 -4.83 -1.68
CA LYS A 41 1.92 -6.00 -2.55
C LYS A 41 2.54 -5.72 -3.92
N VAL A 42 2.33 -4.53 -4.48
CA VAL A 42 2.86 -4.14 -5.79
C VAL A 42 4.31 -3.66 -5.70
N LEU A 43 4.65 -2.94 -4.64
CA LEU A 43 5.97 -2.35 -4.41
C LEU A 43 6.88 -3.25 -3.58
N THR A 44 6.49 -4.45 -3.19
CA THR A 44 7.39 -5.38 -2.49
C THR A 44 7.13 -6.81 -2.93
N THR A 45 8.16 -7.66 -2.87
CA THR A 45 8.07 -9.09 -3.18
C THR A 45 7.54 -9.93 -2.00
N ARG A 46 7.02 -9.29 -0.95
CA ARG A 46 6.58 -9.96 0.28
C ARG A 46 5.30 -10.76 0.07
N SER A 47 5.17 -11.82 0.87
CA SER A 47 3.98 -12.68 0.87
C SER A 47 2.78 -11.99 1.53
N LEU A 48 1.56 -12.39 1.17
CA LEU A 48 0.33 -11.85 1.78
C LEU A 48 0.30 -12.02 3.32
N PRO A 49 0.74 -13.15 3.91
CA PRO A 49 0.84 -13.29 5.36
C PRO A 49 1.84 -12.31 5.99
N GLU A 50 3.00 -12.08 5.35
CA GLU A 50 3.97 -11.10 5.86
C GLU A 50 3.43 -9.67 5.85
N ILE A 51 2.74 -9.28 4.78
CA ILE A 51 2.06 -7.99 4.69
C ILE A 51 1.01 -7.90 5.81
N GLY A 52 0.18 -8.92 5.99
CA GLY A 52 -0.84 -8.96 7.04
C GLY A 52 -0.26 -8.76 8.44
N ARG A 53 0.85 -9.44 8.76
CA ARG A 53 1.59 -9.26 10.02
C ARG A 53 2.04 -7.81 10.24
N LYS A 54 2.59 -7.18 9.19
CA LYS A 54 3.04 -5.78 9.24
C LYS A 54 1.90 -4.76 9.34
N PHE A 55 0.70 -5.13 8.89
CA PHE A 55 -0.51 -4.31 8.99
C PHE A 55 -1.35 -4.65 10.25
N GLY A 56 -0.68 -4.91 11.38
CA GLY A 56 -1.35 -5.13 12.68
C GLY A 56 -1.84 -6.56 12.88
N GLY A 57 -1.07 -7.56 12.43
CA GLY A 57 -1.40 -8.98 12.66
C GLY A 57 -2.63 -9.48 11.91
N ARG A 58 -2.93 -8.90 10.74
CA ARG A 58 -4.11 -9.26 9.95
C ARG A 58 -3.94 -10.55 9.19
N ASP A 59 -5.05 -11.27 9.04
CA ASP A 59 -5.08 -12.48 8.24
C ASP A 59 -4.79 -12.18 6.76
N HIS A 60 -4.07 -13.10 6.11
CA HIS A 60 -3.69 -13.00 4.71
C HIS A 60 -4.89 -12.88 3.76
N THR A 61 -6.05 -13.45 4.10
CA THR A 61 -7.29 -13.28 3.33
C THR A 61 -7.77 -11.83 3.39
N THR A 62 -7.60 -11.14 4.51
CA THR A 62 -7.94 -9.70 4.63
C THR A 62 -7.10 -8.86 3.68
N VAL A 63 -5.81 -9.19 3.57
CA VAL A 63 -4.89 -8.55 2.61
C VAL A 63 -5.34 -8.86 1.18
N LEU A 64 -5.66 -10.11 0.87
CA LEU A 64 -6.16 -10.52 -0.44
C LEU A 64 -7.44 -9.77 -0.84
N HIS A 65 -8.41 -9.69 0.07
CA HIS A 65 -9.66 -8.96 -0.16
C HIS A 65 -9.42 -7.46 -0.37
N ALA A 66 -8.51 -6.86 0.40
CA ALA A 66 -8.12 -5.46 0.22
C ALA A 66 -7.50 -5.22 -1.17
N VAL A 67 -6.52 -6.05 -1.56
CA VAL A 67 -5.84 -5.96 -2.87
C VAL A 67 -6.86 -6.06 -4.01
N ARG A 68 -7.68 -7.11 -4.03
CA ARG A 68 -8.70 -7.31 -5.08
C ARG A 68 -9.70 -6.16 -5.17
N LYS A 69 -10.09 -5.60 -4.02
CA LYS A 69 -11.01 -4.46 -3.97
C LYS A 69 -10.38 -3.22 -4.59
N ILE A 70 -9.13 -2.90 -4.25
CA ILE A 70 -8.42 -1.76 -4.82
C ILE A 70 -8.16 -1.95 -6.32
N GLU A 71 -7.75 -3.15 -6.75
CA GLU A 71 -7.59 -3.46 -8.18
C GLU A 71 -8.88 -3.27 -8.97
N LYS A 72 -10.02 -3.71 -8.42
CA LYS A 72 -11.33 -3.49 -9.04
C LYS A 72 -11.64 -2.00 -9.13
N LEU A 73 -11.42 -1.25 -8.05
CA LEU A 73 -11.68 0.20 -8.02
C LEU A 73 -10.82 0.97 -9.03
N ILE A 74 -9.54 0.62 -9.18
CA ILE A 74 -8.63 1.18 -10.18
C ILE A 74 -9.15 0.94 -11.60
N LYS A 75 -9.66 -0.27 -11.88
CA LYS A 75 -10.21 -0.63 -13.18
C LYS A 75 -11.53 0.09 -13.49
N THR A 76 -12.37 0.30 -12.48
CA THR A 76 -13.71 0.88 -12.67
C THR A 76 -13.75 2.40 -12.56
N ASN A 77 -12.76 3.03 -11.91
CA ASN A 77 -12.80 4.47 -11.63
C ASN A 77 -11.42 5.12 -11.91
N PRO A 78 -11.31 5.87 -13.03
CA PRO A 78 -10.08 6.55 -13.42
C PRO A 78 -9.58 7.58 -12.39
N SER A 79 -10.46 8.26 -11.67
CA SER A 79 -10.09 9.24 -10.63
C SER A 79 -9.43 8.56 -9.42
N ILE A 80 -9.90 7.38 -9.04
CA ILE A 80 -9.26 6.57 -8.00
C ILE A 80 -7.88 6.09 -8.46
N ARG A 81 -7.76 5.67 -9.73
CA ARG A 81 -6.48 5.28 -10.32
C ARG A 81 -5.47 6.42 -10.26
N GLU A 82 -5.88 7.63 -10.63
CA GLU A 82 -5.02 8.81 -10.59
C GLU A 82 -4.60 9.14 -9.15
N SER A 83 -5.54 9.11 -8.20
CA SER A 83 -5.25 9.30 -6.77
C SER A 83 -4.21 8.29 -6.25
N ILE A 84 -4.34 7.01 -6.63
CA ILE A 84 -3.38 5.96 -6.25
C ILE A 84 -2.04 6.15 -6.97
N THR A 85 -2.06 6.61 -8.23
CA THR A 85 -0.82 6.87 -8.99
C THR A 85 -0.02 8.00 -8.34
N THR A 86 -0.68 9.07 -7.88
CA THR A 86 -0.05 10.15 -7.10
C THR A 86 0.59 9.64 -5.81
N LEU A 87 -0.01 8.64 -5.16
CA LEU A 87 0.57 7.96 -3.99
C LEU A 87 1.76 7.05 -4.34
N GLU A 88 1.74 6.45 -5.53
CA GLU A 88 2.83 5.61 -6.03
C GLU A 88 4.07 6.43 -6.41
N THR A 89 3.92 7.63 -6.95
CA THR A 89 5.02 8.49 -7.43
C THR A 89 6.15 8.66 -6.41
N PRO A 90 5.91 9.11 -5.16
CA PRO A 90 6.99 9.28 -4.18
C PRO A 90 7.57 7.95 -3.68
N LEU A 91 6.84 6.84 -3.82
CA LEU A 91 7.33 5.51 -3.46
C LEU A 91 8.14 4.87 -4.62
N LYS A 92 7.85 5.26 -5.86
CA LYS A 92 8.53 4.81 -7.08
C LYS A 92 9.83 5.54 -7.34
N SER A 93 10.00 6.80 -6.93
CA SER A 93 11.28 7.50 -7.06
C SER A 93 12.42 6.75 -6.36
N ASP A 94 12.15 6.20 -5.17
CA ASP A 94 13.11 5.35 -4.44
C ASP A 94 13.35 4.00 -5.15
N TRP A 95 12.32 3.43 -5.78
CA TRP A 95 12.39 2.18 -6.55
C TRP A 95 13.07 2.32 -7.92
N ILE A 96 12.91 3.45 -8.62
CA ILE A 96 13.58 3.72 -9.89
C ILE A 96 15.08 3.85 -9.67
N ILE A 97 15.51 4.55 -8.60
CA ILE A 97 16.92 4.60 -8.22
C ILE A 97 17.44 3.18 -7.91
N PHE A 98 16.66 2.35 -7.22
CA PHE A 98 17.04 0.97 -6.92
C PHE A 98 17.07 0.08 -8.17
N SER A 99 16.10 0.20 -9.08
CA SER A 99 16.00 -0.57 -10.32
C SER A 99 17.06 -0.17 -11.33
N VAL A 100 17.41 1.12 -11.44
CA VAL A 100 18.51 1.61 -12.27
C VAL A 100 19.86 1.14 -11.71
N ASN A 101 20.05 1.17 -10.38
CA ASN A 101 21.26 0.61 -9.76
C ASN A 101 21.35 -0.93 -9.87
N TYR A 102 20.23 -1.65 -9.92
CA TYR A 102 20.21 -3.10 -10.15
C TYR A 102 20.42 -3.47 -11.63
N CYS A 103 19.89 -2.66 -12.56
CA CYS A 103 20.05 -2.87 -13.99
C CYS A 103 21.46 -2.53 -14.48
N ASN A 104 22.25 -1.79 -13.71
CA ASN A 104 23.66 -1.48 -14.01
C ASN A 104 24.65 -2.48 -13.36
N LYS A 105 24.17 -3.61 -12.83
CA LYS A 105 25.02 -4.66 -12.24
C LYS A 105 25.09 -5.94 -13.08
N TYR A 106 24.56 -5.94 -14.31
CA TYR A 106 24.74 -7.00 -15.31
C TYR A 106 24.87 -6.40 -16.70
#